data_AF-A0A1F9BZZ8-F1
#
_entry.id   AF-A0A1F9BZZ8-F1
#
_cell.length_a   1.000
_cell.length_b   1.000
_cell.length_c   1.000
_cell.angle_alpha   90.00
_cell.angle_beta   90.00
_cell.angle_gamma   90.00
#
_symmetry.space_group_name_H-M   'P 1'
#
loop_
_entity.id
_entity.type
_entity.pdbx_description
1 polymer ?
#
loop_
_entity_poly.entity_id
_entity_poly.type
_entity_poly.pdbx_seq_one_letter_code
_entity_poly.pdbx_strand_id
1 'polypeptide(L)'
;MIPLGLIFLVIVYGAWAAQAFKTQWTLINYLINNDLQQMDRSIVFTPSEKFLKQYFFTPDPAQNALAPGLATKTDGLLYRVCSILPGCPKNQPFLKIFLLRDCQQVNQRLLVFSPFQDNPASACFGFFAAQANAVFVSLEDLSAGVLAHEMTHFLLSQFNPVPDHDYQEKWAQYMETQID
;
A
#
# COMPACT_ATOMS: atom_id res chain seq x y z
N MET A 1 -18.32 20.40 -21.07
CA MET A 1 -17.07 19.91 -21.68
C MET A 1 -16.10 19.59 -20.56
N ILE A 2 -15.90 18.31 -20.24
CA ILE A 2 -14.85 17.90 -19.30
C ILE A 2 -13.52 18.02 -20.08
N PRO A 3 -12.50 18.73 -19.57
CA PRO A 3 -11.26 18.90 -20.32
C PRO A 3 -10.60 17.52 -20.52
N LEU A 4 -10.12 17.25 -21.73
CA LEU A 4 -9.50 15.96 -22.10
C LEU A 4 -8.36 15.54 -21.15
N GLY A 5 -7.67 16.49 -20.51
CA GLY A 5 -6.64 16.22 -19.51
C GLY A 5 -7.16 15.54 -18.23
N LEU A 6 -8.42 15.80 -17.84
CA LEU A 6 -9.05 15.14 -16.69
C LEU A 6 -9.50 13.71 -17.03
N ILE A 7 -9.87 13.46 -18.28
CA ILE A 7 -10.26 12.12 -18.76
C ILE A 7 -9.03 11.20 -18.82
N PHE A 8 -7.87 11.72 -19.25
CA PHE A 8 -6.63 10.94 -19.27
C PHE A 8 -6.16 10.57 -17.85
N LEU A 9 -6.30 11.49 -16.88
CA LEU A 9 -5.99 11.21 -15.48
C LEU A 9 -6.92 10.15 -14.86
N VAL A 10 -8.22 10.17 -15.20
CA VAL A 10 -9.17 9.16 -14.71
C VAL A 10 -8.94 7.78 -15.34
N ILE A 11 -8.53 7.71 -16.61
CA ILE A 11 -8.28 6.44 -17.31
C ILE A 11 -6.94 5.81 -16.87
N VAL A 12 -5.89 6.61 -16.68
CA VAL A 12 -4.56 6.10 -16.31
C VAL A 12 -4.52 5.63 -14.85
N TYR A 13 -5.19 6.35 -13.93
CA TYR A 13 -5.17 6.05 -12.49
C TYR A 13 -6.38 5.23 -12.00
N GLY A 14 -7.55 5.34 -12.64
CA GLY A 14 -8.82 4.82 -12.13
C GLY A 14 -9.36 3.53 -12.75
N ALA A 15 -8.81 3.03 -13.87
CA ALA A 15 -9.46 1.96 -14.63
C ALA A 15 -9.25 0.52 -14.10
N TRP A 16 -8.58 0.30 -12.96
CA TRP A 16 -8.27 -1.05 -12.49
C TRP A 16 -8.91 -1.46 -11.16
N ALA A 17 -9.38 -0.49 -10.37
CA ALA A 17 -10.11 -0.79 -9.15
C ALA A 17 -11.58 -0.46 -9.36
N ALA A 18 -12.43 -1.46 -9.17
CA ALA A 18 -13.88 -1.26 -9.21
C ALA A 18 -14.41 -0.78 -7.85
N GLN A 19 -13.69 -1.09 -6.78
CA GLN A 19 -14.14 -0.91 -5.41
C GLN A 19 -13.00 -0.41 -4.52
N ALA A 20 -13.38 0.28 -3.43
CA ALA A 20 -12.43 0.78 -2.45
C ALA A 20 -12.91 0.49 -1.02
N PHE A 21 -12.00 0.02 -0.19
CA PHE A 21 -12.19 -0.28 1.21
C PHE A 21 -11.34 0.70 2.02
N LYS A 22 -12.01 1.59 2.76
CA LYS A 22 -11.36 2.67 3.50
C LYS A 22 -11.19 2.27 4.97
N THR A 23 -9.98 2.43 5.50
CA THR A 23 -9.64 2.24 6.91
C THR A 23 -9.39 3.60 7.58
N GLN A 24 -8.75 3.63 8.76
CA GLN A 24 -8.38 4.87 9.43
C GLN A 24 -7.25 5.61 8.70
N TRP A 25 -6.30 4.89 8.09
CA TRP A 25 -5.12 5.49 7.44
C TRP A 25 -4.85 5.01 6.02
N THR A 26 -5.54 3.98 5.55
CA THR A 26 -5.36 3.41 4.22
C THR A 26 -6.64 3.38 3.40
N LEU A 27 -6.48 3.35 2.08
CA LEU A 27 -7.54 3.13 1.11
C LEU A 27 -7.13 1.95 0.21
N ILE A 28 -7.74 0.79 0.44
CA ILE A 28 -7.44 -0.44 -0.29
C ILE A 28 -8.36 -0.52 -1.51
N ASN A 29 -7.78 -0.50 -2.70
CA ASN A 29 -8.45 -0.50 -3.98
C ASN A 29 -8.34 -1.90 -4.59
N TYR A 30 -9.47 -2.47 -4.98
CA TYR A 30 -9.57 -3.87 -5.41
C TYR A 30 -10.63 -4.04 -6.51
N LEU A 31 -10.60 -5.19 -7.19
CA LEU A 31 -11.50 -5.47 -8.31
C LEU A 31 -12.74 -6.23 -7.82
N ILE A 32 -12.52 -7.30 -7.04
CA ILE A 32 -13.57 -8.18 -6.54
C ILE A 32 -13.40 -8.49 -5.04
N ASN A 33 -14.49 -8.85 -4.36
CA ASN A 33 -14.46 -9.13 -2.91
C ASN A 33 -13.47 -10.25 -2.52
N ASN A 34 -13.17 -11.18 -3.44
CA ASN A 34 -12.19 -12.22 -3.21
C ASN A 34 -10.76 -11.68 -3.04
N ASP A 35 -10.44 -10.51 -3.61
CA ASP A 35 -9.12 -9.87 -3.48
C ASP A 35 -8.85 -9.48 -2.03
N LEU A 36 -9.86 -8.94 -1.34
CA LEU A 36 -9.76 -8.62 0.10
C LEU A 36 -9.61 -9.89 0.96
N GLN A 37 -10.28 -10.99 0.58
CA GLN A 37 -10.12 -12.28 1.26
C GLN A 37 -8.71 -12.84 1.08
N GLN A 38 -8.15 -12.73 -0.13
CA GLN A 38 -6.79 -13.15 -0.41
C GLN A 38 -5.79 -12.28 0.37
N MET A 39 -5.95 -10.96 0.34
CA MET A 39 -5.13 -10.04 1.13
C MET A 39 -5.16 -10.38 2.62
N ASP A 40 -6.33 -10.62 3.21
CA ASP A 40 -6.45 -10.97 4.62
C ASP A 40 -5.72 -12.27 5.00
N ARG A 41 -5.66 -13.24 4.08
CA ARG A 41 -4.92 -14.50 4.25
C ARG A 41 -3.42 -14.32 4.05
N SER A 42 -3.01 -13.52 3.08
CA SER A 42 -1.61 -13.24 2.73
C SER A 42 -0.90 -12.40 3.78
N ILE A 43 -1.61 -11.47 4.43
CA ILE A 43 -1.06 -10.64 5.51
C ILE A 43 -1.28 -11.37 6.84
N VAL A 44 -0.34 -12.25 7.16
CA VAL A 44 -0.20 -12.82 8.50
C VAL A 44 0.51 -11.79 9.37
N PHE A 45 -0.26 -11.05 10.18
CA PHE A 45 0.27 -10.03 11.07
C PHE A 45 -0.68 -9.83 12.25
N THR A 46 -0.13 -9.71 13.46
CA THR A 46 -0.91 -9.41 14.67
C THR A 46 -0.51 -8.04 15.22
N PRO A 47 -1.41 -7.04 15.22
CA PRO A 47 -1.08 -5.73 15.75
C PRO A 47 -0.79 -5.75 17.26
N SER A 48 0.15 -4.90 17.68
CA SER A 48 0.50 -4.76 19.10
C SER A 48 -0.66 -4.25 19.96
N GLU A 49 -0.69 -4.61 21.25
CA GLU A 49 -1.68 -4.08 22.19
C GLU A 49 -1.68 -2.55 22.26
N LYS A 50 -0.50 -1.93 22.15
CA LYS A 50 -0.36 -0.47 22.15
C LYS A 50 -1.17 0.15 21.01
N PHE A 51 -1.10 -0.44 19.81
CA PHE A 51 -1.90 -0.02 18.67
C PHE A 51 -3.40 -0.24 18.92
N LEU A 52 -3.79 -1.43 19.40
CA LEU A 52 -5.20 -1.76 19.62
C LEU A 52 -5.89 -0.83 20.63
N LYS A 53 -5.16 -0.31 21.64
CA LYS A 53 -5.71 0.63 22.64
C LYS A 53 -6.04 2.02 22.08
N GLN A 54 -5.46 2.41 20.95
CA GLN A 54 -5.61 3.73 20.34
C GLN A 54 -6.29 3.69 18.96
N TYR A 55 -6.51 2.49 18.43
CA TYR A 55 -7.09 2.29 17.10
C TYR A 55 -8.62 2.31 17.17
N PHE A 56 -9.24 3.11 16.32
CA PHE A 56 -10.69 3.22 16.25
C PHE A 56 -11.12 3.14 14.79
N PHE A 57 -11.71 2.01 14.42
CA PHE A 57 -12.26 1.79 13.10
C PHE A 57 -13.76 1.48 13.21
N THR A 58 -14.56 2.27 12.52
CA THR A 58 -15.98 2.00 12.33
C THR A 58 -16.18 1.46 10.92
N PRO A 59 -16.51 0.16 10.76
CA PRO A 59 -16.79 -0.40 9.44
C PRO A 59 -18.01 0.29 8.83
N ASP A 60 -17.95 0.58 7.53
CA ASP A 60 -19.14 0.98 6.79
C ASP A 60 -20.08 -0.25 6.68
N PRO A 61 -21.39 -0.12 6.97
CA PRO A 61 -22.34 -1.22 6.83
C PRO A 61 -22.35 -1.91 5.46
N ALA A 62 -21.93 -1.20 4.40
CA ALA A 62 -21.80 -1.76 3.06
C ALA A 62 -20.53 -2.60 2.86
N GLN A 63 -19.60 -2.61 3.82
CA GLN A 63 -18.34 -3.32 3.73
C GLN A 63 -18.46 -4.77 4.22
N ASN A 64 -17.60 -5.62 3.66
CA ASN A 64 -17.53 -7.06 3.92
C ASN A 64 -17.38 -7.39 5.42
N ALA A 65 -17.89 -8.54 5.89
CA ALA A 65 -17.74 -9.01 7.27
C ALA A 65 -16.27 -9.11 7.75
N LEU A 66 -15.32 -9.22 6.81
CA LEU A 66 -13.87 -9.22 7.08
C LEU A 66 -13.29 -7.83 7.38
N ALA A 67 -14.06 -6.77 7.17
CA ALA A 67 -13.61 -5.38 7.26
C ALA A 67 -12.88 -5.03 8.57
N PRO A 68 -13.40 -5.37 9.76
CA PRO A 68 -12.73 -4.98 11.00
C PRO A 68 -11.35 -5.61 11.16
N GLY A 69 -11.22 -6.90 10.83
CA GLY A 69 -9.96 -7.64 10.93
C GLY A 69 -8.91 -7.13 9.94
N LEU A 70 -9.30 -6.98 8.67
CA LEU A 70 -8.40 -6.52 7.62
C LEU A 70 -7.96 -5.05 7.84
N ALA A 71 -8.86 -4.17 8.29
CA ALA A 71 -8.52 -2.79 8.64
C ALA A 71 -7.49 -2.74 9.77
N THR A 72 -7.76 -3.50 10.85
CA THR A 72 -6.88 -3.62 12.02
C THR A 72 -5.49 -4.14 11.65
N LYS A 73 -5.41 -5.16 10.77
CA LYS A 73 -4.13 -5.69 10.27
C LYS A 73 -3.38 -4.65 9.44
N THR A 74 -4.04 -4.03 8.47
CA THR A 74 -3.40 -3.12 7.50
C THR A 74 -2.90 -1.85 8.18
N ASP A 75 -3.75 -1.21 8.99
CA ASP A 75 -3.38 0.01 9.72
C ASP A 75 -2.39 -0.31 10.85
N GLY A 76 -2.53 -1.48 11.49
CA GLY A 76 -1.60 -1.96 12.49
C GLY A 76 -0.19 -2.19 11.92
N LEU A 77 -0.10 -2.70 10.69
CA LEU A 77 1.16 -2.88 9.99
C LEU A 77 1.80 -1.53 9.69
N LEU A 78 1.05 -0.58 9.12
CA LEU A 78 1.54 0.78 8.87
C LEU A 78 2.02 1.46 10.17
N TYR A 79 1.26 1.29 11.27
CA TYR A 79 1.69 1.76 12.59
C TYR A 79 2.99 1.10 13.05
N ARG A 80 3.14 -0.21 12.84
CA ARG A 80 4.35 -0.94 13.23
C ARG A 80 5.56 -0.41 12.46
N VAL A 81 5.45 -0.25 11.14
CA VAL A 81 6.50 0.34 10.30
C VAL A 81 6.87 1.74 10.83
N CYS A 82 5.88 2.60 11.05
CA CYS A 82 6.08 3.93 11.61
C CYS A 82 6.72 3.93 13.02
N SER A 83 6.40 2.93 13.85
CA SER A 83 6.96 2.81 15.21
C SER A 83 8.43 2.42 15.23
N ILE A 84 8.90 1.72 14.20
CA ILE A 84 10.30 1.33 14.02
C ILE A 84 11.08 2.46 13.35
N LEU A 85 10.46 3.16 12.40
CA LEU A 85 11.13 4.20 11.62
C LEU A 85 11.40 5.46 12.47
N PRO A 86 12.67 5.85 12.67
CA PRO A 86 13.00 7.00 13.49
C PRO A 86 12.47 8.29 12.84
N GLY A 87 11.79 9.11 13.63
CA GLY A 87 11.23 10.37 13.14
C GLY A 87 10.05 10.20 12.20
N CYS A 88 9.32 9.07 12.28
CA CYS A 88 8.13 8.84 11.48
C CYS A 88 7.20 10.09 11.47
N PRO A 89 6.77 10.55 10.28
CA PRO A 89 5.91 11.72 10.13
C PRO A 89 4.62 11.57 10.94
N LYS A 90 4.18 12.65 11.60
CA LYS A 90 2.95 12.66 12.40
C LYS A 90 1.67 12.88 11.57
N ASN A 91 1.80 13.54 10.42
CA ASN A 91 0.68 13.98 9.56
C ASN A 91 0.87 13.47 8.13
N GLN A 92 0.95 12.15 7.96
CA GLN A 92 1.03 11.52 6.65
C GLN A 92 -0.33 11.58 5.92
N PRO A 93 -0.34 11.69 4.58
CA PRO A 93 -1.56 11.52 3.80
C PRO A 93 -2.10 10.08 3.92
N PHE A 94 -3.31 9.85 3.41
CA PHE A 94 -3.82 8.47 3.27
C PHE A 94 -2.94 7.69 2.29
N LEU A 95 -2.50 6.51 2.71
CA LEU A 95 -1.84 5.57 1.82
C LEU A 95 -2.89 4.83 0.99
N LYS A 96 -2.78 4.88 -0.33
CA LYS A 96 -3.58 4.04 -1.22
C LYS A 96 -2.86 2.73 -1.45
N ILE A 97 -3.59 1.62 -1.42
CA ILE A 97 -3.07 0.30 -1.77
C ILE A 97 -3.89 -0.18 -2.96
N PHE A 98 -3.25 -0.64 -4.02
CA PHE A 98 -3.90 -1.23 -5.19
C PHE A 98 -3.54 -2.70 -5.25
N LEU A 99 -4.55 -3.55 -5.11
CA LEU A 99 -4.40 -4.99 -5.22
C LEU A 99 -4.41 -5.36 -6.70
N LEU A 100 -3.30 -5.90 -7.16
CA LEU A 100 -3.12 -6.41 -8.52
C LEU A 100 -3.04 -7.93 -8.44
N ARG A 101 -3.44 -8.61 -9.50
CA ARG A 101 -3.51 -10.08 -9.48
C ARG A 101 -2.12 -10.71 -9.31
N ASP A 102 -1.17 -10.22 -10.10
CA ASP A 102 0.12 -10.88 -10.34
C ASP A 102 1.18 -9.85 -10.76
N CYS A 103 2.42 -10.33 -10.84
CA CYS A 103 3.58 -9.57 -11.29
C CYS A 103 3.44 -8.93 -12.68
N GLN A 104 2.69 -9.56 -13.60
CA GLN A 104 2.46 -8.98 -14.92
C GLN A 104 1.68 -7.65 -14.79
N GLN A 105 0.64 -7.63 -13.95
CA GLN A 105 -0.13 -6.42 -13.71
C GLN A 105 0.70 -5.37 -12.96
N VAL A 106 1.54 -5.77 -12.00
CA VAL A 106 2.45 -4.84 -11.32
C VAL A 106 3.38 -4.16 -12.32
N ASN A 107 4.03 -4.92 -13.21
CA ASN A 107 4.93 -4.38 -14.23
C ASN A 107 4.19 -3.44 -15.21
N GLN A 108 2.98 -3.81 -15.64
CA GLN A 108 2.15 -2.95 -16.47
C GLN A 108 1.84 -1.62 -15.78
N ARG A 109 1.62 -1.63 -14.46
CA ARG A 109 1.41 -0.41 -13.70
C ARG A 109 2.69 0.39 -13.49
N LEU A 110 3.82 -0.27 -13.24
CA LEU A 110 5.10 0.40 -13.10
C LEU A 110 5.45 1.23 -14.35
N LEU A 111 5.24 0.68 -15.54
CA LEU A 111 5.51 1.37 -16.82
C LEU A 111 4.67 2.65 -17.01
N VAL A 112 3.53 2.80 -16.32
CA VAL A 112 2.75 4.05 -16.33
C VAL A 112 3.49 5.16 -15.58
N PHE A 113 4.18 4.82 -14.48
CA PHE A 113 4.91 5.78 -13.64
C PHE A 113 6.37 5.96 -14.08
N SER A 114 6.95 4.92 -14.68
CA SER A 114 8.35 4.85 -15.08
C SER A 114 8.47 4.29 -16.52
N PRO A 115 8.04 5.05 -17.55
CA PRO A 115 7.95 4.55 -18.92
C PRO A 115 9.30 4.23 -19.57
N PHE A 116 10.39 4.73 -19.00
CA PHE A 116 11.76 4.52 -19.49
C PHE A 116 12.54 3.50 -18.65
N GLN A 117 11.86 2.71 -17.82
CA GLN A 117 12.53 1.71 -16.99
C GLN A 117 12.93 0.50 -17.83
N ASP A 118 14.25 0.31 -17.99
CA ASP A 118 14.83 -0.72 -18.86
C ASP A 118 14.55 -2.16 -18.39
N ASN A 119 14.16 -2.36 -17.12
CA ASN A 119 13.82 -3.67 -16.58
C ASN A 119 12.74 -3.59 -15.48
N PRO A 120 11.44 -3.68 -15.82
CA PRO A 120 10.37 -3.63 -14.83
C PRO A 120 10.29 -4.88 -13.95
N ALA A 121 10.92 -6.00 -14.36
CA ALA A 121 10.79 -7.30 -13.67
C ALA A 121 11.31 -7.29 -12.21
N SER A 122 12.07 -6.29 -11.79
CA SER A 122 12.54 -6.16 -10.42
C SER A 122 11.45 -5.76 -9.42
N ALA A 123 10.33 -5.19 -9.88
CA ALA A 123 9.21 -4.75 -9.03
C ALA A 123 8.08 -5.80 -8.96
N CYS A 124 8.38 -7.07 -9.23
CA CYS A 124 7.40 -8.13 -9.45
C CYS A 124 6.37 -8.28 -8.30
N PHE A 125 6.79 -8.01 -7.07
CA PHE A 125 5.98 -8.17 -5.87
C PHE A 125 5.17 -6.90 -5.51
N GLY A 126 5.69 -5.74 -5.88
CA GLY A 126 5.07 -4.45 -5.67
C GLY A 126 5.99 -3.27 -5.94
N PHE A 127 5.43 -2.07 -5.89
CA PHE A 127 6.18 -0.82 -5.85
C PHE A 127 5.35 0.32 -5.25
N PHE A 128 6.04 1.29 -4.67
CA PHE A 128 5.48 2.57 -4.24
C PHE A 128 5.64 3.64 -5.33
N ALA A 129 4.53 4.33 -5.64
CA ALA A 129 4.49 5.50 -6.50
C ALA A 129 4.25 6.78 -5.69
N ALA A 130 5.31 7.55 -5.47
CA ALA A 130 5.27 8.79 -4.68
C ALA A 130 4.26 9.81 -5.22
N GLN A 131 4.12 9.94 -6.55
CA GLN A 131 3.21 10.92 -7.16
C GLN A 131 1.73 10.60 -6.88
N ALA A 132 1.40 9.35 -6.57
CA ALA A 132 0.04 8.90 -6.31
C ALA A 132 -0.25 8.68 -4.80
N ASN A 133 0.78 8.70 -3.96
CA ASN A 133 0.76 8.18 -2.59
C ASN A 133 0.15 6.77 -2.56
N ALA A 134 0.64 5.91 -3.46
CA ALA A 134 0.03 4.63 -3.73
C ALA A 134 1.07 3.51 -3.77
N VAL A 135 0.74 2.41 -3.12
CA VAL A 135 1.43 1.12 -3.23
C VAL A 135 0.63 0.25 -4.20
N PHE A 136 1.31 -0.35 -5.16
CA PHE A 136 0.75 -1.34 -6.08
C PHE A 136 1.41 -2.67 -5.73
N VAL A 137 0.62 -3.70 -5.42
CA VAL A 137 1.15 -5.00 -4.95
C VAL A 137 0.48 -6.17 -5.66
N SER A 138 1.28 -7.19 -5.96
CA SER A 138 0.82 -8.49 -6.44
C SER A 138 0.14 -9.25 -5.32
N LEU A 139 -1.10 -9.70 -5.51
CA LEU A 139 -1.81 -10.57 -4.58
C LEU A 139 -1.22 -11.99 -4.54
N GLU A 140 -0.60 -12.44 -5.62
CA GLU A 140 0.09 -13.72 -5.71
C GLU A 140 1.30 -13.77 -4.76
N ASP A 141 2.03 -12.65 -4.67
CA ASP A 141 3.27 -12.55 -3.90
C ASP A 141 3.13 -11.72 -2.62
N LEU A 142 1.91 -11.30 -2.28
CA LEU A 142 1.66 -10.45 -1.12
C LEU A 142 2.04 -11.18 0.17
N SER A 143 2.78 -10.48 1.01
CA SER A 143 3.03 -10.85 2.39
C SER A 143 3.03 -9.59 3.27
N ALA A 144 3.01 -9.78 4.60
CA ALA A 144 3.16 -8.67 5.53
C ALA A 144 4.52 -7.95 5.33
N GLY A 145 5.59 -8.69 5.07
CA GLY A 145 6.92 -8.14 4.76
C GLY A 145 6.92 -7.28 3.49
N VAL A 146 6.40 -7.81 2.38
CA VAL A 146 6.31 -7.06 1.10
C VAL A 146 5.49 -5.77 1.28
N LEU A 147 4.34 -5.83 1.96
CA LEU A 147 3.56 -4.62 2.18
C LEU A 147 4.29 -3.62 3.10
N ALA A 148 5.01 -4.10 4.11
CA ALA A 148 5.79 -3.26 5.00
C ALA A 148 6.99 -2.60 4.32
N HIS A 149 7.63 -3.29 3.37
CA HIS A 149 8.65 -2.73 2.48
C HIS A 149 8.10 -1.49 1.78
N GLU A 150 6.97 -1.65 1.09
CA GLU A 150 6.37 -0.55 0.33
C GLU A 150 5.79 0.57 1.22
N MET A 151 5.26 0.22 2.39
CA MET A 151 4.87 1.21 3.41
C MET A 151 6.05 2.02 3.93
N THR A 152 7.26 1.44 3.95
CA THR A 152 8.48 2.14 4.35
C THR A 152 8.84 3.22 3.33
N HIS A 153 8.80 2.90 2.04
CA HIS A 153 8.95 3.89 0.96
C HIS A 153 7.93 5.01 1.07
N PHE A 154 6.66 4.66 1.31
CA PHE A 154 5.61 5.66 1.53
C PHE A 154 5.91 6.61 2.69
N LEU A 155 6.36 6.11 3.83
CA LEU A 155 6.65 6.96 5.00
C LEU A 155 7.91 7.80 4.78
N LEU A 156 8.96 7.21 4.20
CA LEU A 156 10.22 7.91 3.91
C LEU A 156 10.03 9.02 2.87
N SER A 157 9.13 8.85 1.90
CA SER A 157 8.83 9.91 0.93
C SER A 157 8.17 11.15 1.52
N GLN A 158 7.74 11.11 2.78
CA GLN A 158 7.16 12.26 3.48
C GLN A 158 8.20 13.07 4.27
N PHE A 159 9.46 12.61 4.34
CA PHE A 159 10.53 13.35 5.00
C PHE A 159 10.97 14.55 4.16
N ASN A 160 11.53 15.56 4.82
CA ASN A 160 12.11 16.72 4.15
C ASN A 160 13.51 17.01 4.71
N PRO A 161 14.59 16.76 3.94
CA PRO A 161 14.60 16.23 2.56
C PRO A 161 14.18 14.75 2.49
N VAL A 162 13.67 14.32 1.33
CA VAL A 162 13.43 12.90 1.05
C VAL A 162 14.79 12.20 0.95
N PRO A 163 15.01 11.07 1.66
CA PRO A 163 16.27 10.33 1.60
C PRO A 163 16.57 9.81 0.19
N ASP A 164 17.84 9.51 -0.10
CA ASP A 164 18.19 8.87 -1.36
C ASP A 164 17.62 7.44 -1.47
N HIS A 165 17.60 6.93 -2.71
CA HIS A 165 17.00 5.63 -3.02
C HIS A 165 17.68 4.47 -2.28
N ASP A 166 19.02 4.46 -2.20
CA ASP A 166 19.76 3.39 -1.53
C ASP A 166 19.46 3.33 -0.03
N TYR A 167 19.30 4.49 0.61
CA TYR A 167 18.87 4.58 1.99
C TYR A 167 17.44 4.06 2.17
N GLN A 168 16.53 4.42 1.27
CA GLN A 168 15.15 3.96 1.31
C GLN A 168 15.05 2.43 1.17
N GLU A 169 15.73 1.85 0.19
CA GLU A 169 15.77 0.40 -0.03
C GLU A 169 16.34 -0.37 1.16
N LYS A 170 17.45 0.13 1.76
CA LYS A 170 18.02 -0.51 2.96
C LYS A 170 17.05 -0.53 4.13
N TRP A 171 16.30 0.56 4.34
CA TRP A 171 15.28 0.61 5.38
C TRP A 171 14.09 -0.28 5.08
N ALA A 172 13.65 -0.34 3.82
CA ALA A 172 12.55 -1.18 3.41
C ALA A 172 12.88 -2.67 3.56
N GLN A 173 14.08 -3.09 3.12
CA GLN A 173 14.61 -4.45 3.36
C GLN A 173 14.79 -4.76 4.84
N TYR A 174 15.31 -3.81 5.63
CA TYR A 174 15.38 -3.98 7.08
C TYR A 174 13.98 -4.19 7.66
N MET A 175 13.00 -3.40 7.24
CA MET A 175 11.63 -3.49 7.73
C MET A 175 11.01 -4.87 7.47
N GLU A 176 11.24 -5.48 6.31
CA GLU A 176 10.79 -6.85 6.02
C GLU A 176 11.23 -7.84 7.10
N THR A 177 12.46 -7.71 7.60
CA THR A 177 13.00 -8.59 8.66
C THR A 177 12.44 -8.31 10.06
N GLN A 178 11.71 -7.20 10.24
CA GLN A 178 11.14 -6.78 11.53
C GLN A 178 9.64 -7.05 11.64
N ILE A 179 9.02 -7.53 10.55
CA ILE A 179 7.61 -7.88 10.50
C ILE A 179 7.49 -9.41 10.49
N ASP A 180 6.99 -9.95 11.59
CA ASP A 180 6.62 -11.36 11.77
C ASP A 180 5.12 -11.59 11.56
#